data_AF-A0A1J3JK78-F1
#
_entry.id   AF-A0A1J3JK78-F1
#
_cell.length_a   1.000
_cell.length_b   1.000
_cell.length_c   1.000
_cell.angle_alpha   90.00
_cell.angle_beta   90.00
_cell.angle_gamma   90.00
#
_symmetry.space_group_name_H-M   'P 1'
#
loop_
_entity.id
_entity.type
_entity.pdbx_description
1 polymer ?
#
loop_
_entity_poly.entity_id
_entity_poly.type
_entity_poly.pdbx_seq_one_letter_code
_entity_poly.pdbx_strand_id
1 'polypeptide(L)'
;CVELSYRPETGGVRLKEDIRNAHGYHFLVQYALILSSMPKNMGFPSNHSSQHQNNDSDDSEKQPPLSANSRQNDEFASLDFSPSLSRLLDVLVTLAQTGPVESSGASTSLLSQTKPTGNSRSQTPSGNNLYDEKREQGSGKVRDLEAVQMLQDIFLKAENKDLQAEVLTRMFKIFSSHTENYKMCQELRTVPLLVLNMGGFPSSLQEIILKVLEYAVTVVNCVPEQELLSLCFLLQQPINSELKHTILSFFVKLTSFDLQYKKVLGEVGVLEVLQDDLKQHKLLMGP
;
A
#
# COMPACT_ATOMS: atom_id res chain seq x y z
N CYS A 1 16.93 -2.47 25.18
CA CYS A 1 15.70 -3.22 25.47
C CYS A 1 14.84 -2.37 26.39
N VAL A 2 13.69 -1.90 25.92
CA VAL A 2 12.72 -1.23 26.80
C VAL A 2 11.84 -2.34 27.36
N GLU A 3 12.14 -2.80 28.56
CA GLU A 3 11.25 -3.68 29.32
C GLU A 3 10.14 -2.80 29.92
N LEU A 4 8.95 -2.89 29.34
CA LEU A 4 7.75 -2.28 29.92
C LEU A 4 7.37 -3.10 31.15
N SER A 5 7.46 -2.47 32.32
CA SER A 5 7.15 -3.09 33.61
C SER A 5 5.69 -3.57 33.63
N TYR A 6 5.50 -4.89 33.71
CA TYR A 6 4.19 -5.50 33.92
C TYR A 6 3.81 -5.40 35.40
N ARG A 7 2.81 -4.57 35.73
CA ARG A 7 2.13 -4.60 37.04
C ARG A 7 0.79 -5.34 36.87
N PRO A 8 0.59 -6.48 37.55
CA PRO A 8 -0.61 -7.30 37.39
C PRO A 8 -1.92 -6.66 37.91
N GLU A 9 -1.81 -5.59 38.72
CA GLU A 9 -2.95 -4.87 39.32
C GLU A 9 -3.61 -3.84 38.37
N THR A 10 -2.95 -3.51 37.27
CA THR A 10 -3.49 -2.68 36.19
C THR A 10 -3.81 -3.61 35.03
N GLY A 11 -5.09 -3.76 34.67
CA GLY A 11 -5.52 -4.55 33.51
C GLY A 11 -4.55 -4.36 32.34
N GLY A 12 -4.02 -5.47 31.80
CA GLY A 12 -2.74 -5.49 31.08
C GLY A 12 -2.57 -4.38 30.04
N VAL A 13 -1.34 -3.89 29.90
CA VAL A 13 -0.98 -2.84 28.91
C VAL A 13 -1.35 -3.32 27.52
N ARG A 14 -2.43 -2.76 26.95
CA ARG A 14 -2.83 -3.01 25.57
C ARG A 14 -2.15 -1.97 24.69
N LEU A 15 -0.83 -2.07 24.55
CA LEU A 15 0.02 -1.07 23.87
C LEU A 15 -0.58 -0.57 22.54
N LYS A 16 -1.16 -1.46 21.74
CA LYS A 16 -1.83 -1.10 20.48
C LYS A 16 -3.04 -0.18 20.69
N GLU A 17 -3.91 -0.56 21.61
CA GLU A 17 -5.10 0.21 21.97
C GLU A 17 -4.70 1.55 22.59
N ASP A 18 -3.67 1.55 23.44
CA ASP A 18 -3.15 2.74 24.08
C ASP A 18 -2.52 3.71 23.06
N ILE A 19 -1.75 3.19 22.09
CA ILE A 19 -1.22 3.99 20.98
C ILE A 19 -2.36 4.63 20.20
N ARG A 20 -3.39 3.86 19.84
CA ARG A 20 -4.52 4.40 19.08
C ARG A 20 -5.29 5.46 19.88
N ASN A 21 -5.65 5.15 21.12
CA ASN A 21 -6.43 6.04 21.99
C ASN A 21 -5.69 7.32 22.36
N ALA A 22 -4.36 7.29 22.40
CA ALA A 22 -3.53 8.47 22.64
C ALA A 22 -3.23 9.28 21.37
N HIS A 23 -3.87 8.98 20.23
CA HIS A 23 -3.51 9.54 18.92
C HIS A 23 -2.02 9.33 18.57
N GLY A 24 -1.45 8.23 19.09
CA GLY A 24 -0.05 7.83 19.01
C GLY A 24 0.46 7.64 17.58
N TYR A 25 -0.44 7.27 16.67
CA TYR A 25 -0.15 7.08 15.25
C TYR A 25 0.42 8.32 14.57
N HIS A 26 -0.01 9.53 14.96
CA HIS A 26 0.60 10.76 14.44
C HIS A 26 2.09 10.88 14.78
N PHE A 27 2.50 10.42 15.96
CA PHE A 27 3.92 10.43 16.34
C PHE A 27 4.72 9.39 15.54
N LEU A 28 4.11 8.27 15.14
CA LEU A 28 4.76 7.28 14.27
C LEU A 28 5.00 7.85 12.87
N VAL A 29 4.05 8.60 12.31
CA VAL A 29 4.22 9.31 11.04
C VAL A 29 5.37 10.31 11.13
N GLN A 30 5.37 11.17 12.16
CA GLN A 30 6.45 12.15 12.35
C GLN A 30 7.80 11.46 12.54
N TYR A 31 7.84 10.37 13.31
CA TYR A 31 9.06 9.61 13.52
C TYR A 31 9.59 8.98 12.22
N ALA A 32 8.72 8.43 11.37
CA ALA A 32 9.10 7.92 10.06
C ALA A 32 9.71 9.01 9.17
N LEU A 33 9.07 10.18 9.11
CA LEU A 33 9.54 11.33 8.33
C LEU A 33 10.91 11.81 8.84
N ILE A 34 11.09 11.95 10.16
CA ILE A 34 12.37 12.32 10.77
C ILE A 34 13.46 11.30 10.44
N LEU A 35 13.20 10.01 10.63
CA LEU A 35 14.16 8.93 10.33
C LEU A 35 14.59 8.92 8.86
N SER A 36 13.68 9.29 7.94
CA SER A 36 13.97 9.36 6.51
C SER A 36 14.83 10.56 6.10
N SER A 37 14.79 11.63 6.90
CA SER A 37 15.56 12.87 6.71
C SER A 37 16.94 12.84 7.37
N MET A 38 17.20 11.84 8.23
CA MET A 38 18.50 11.72 8.90
C MET A 38 19.60 11.36 7.90
N PRO A 39 20.77 12.05 7.95
CA PRO A 39 21.91 11.70 7.12
C PRO A 39 22.31 10.25 7.39
N LYS A 40 22.60 9.48 6.33
CA LYS A 40 23.06 8.07 6.40
C LYS A 40 24.34 7.85 7.24
N ASN A 41 24.94 8.93 7.78
CA ASN A 41 26.25 8.92 8.43
C ASN A 41 26.23 9.18 9.95
N MET A 42 25.10 8.99 10.63
CA MET A 42 25.08 8.81 12.09
C MET A 42 24.37 7.51 12.45
N GLY A 43 25.02 6.40 12.12
CA GLY A 43 24.66 5.06 12.56
C GLY A 43 25.93 4.32 12.95
N PHE A 44 25.95 3.86 14.19
CA PHE A 44 26.92 2.95 14.83
C PHE A 44 27.63 1.99 13.87
N PRO A 45 28.92 1.66 14.12
CA PRO A 45 29.67 0.75 13.26
C PRO A 45 28.92 -0.58 13.14
N SER A 46 28.39 -0.84 11.95
CA SER A 46 28.00 -2.17 11.54
C SER A 46 29.28 -3.01 11.54
N ASN A 47 29.41 -3.91 12.52
CA ASN A 47 30.44 -4.93 12.53
C ASN A 47 30.14 -5.93 11.39
N HIS A 48 30.43 -5.53 10.15
CA HIS A 48 30.77 -6.50 9.13
C HIS A 48 32.18 -6.98 9.42
N SER A 49 32.27 -8.17 10.01
CA SER A 49 33.50 -8.94 10.06
C SER A 49 33.95 -9.21 8.62
N SER A 50 34.92 -8.43 8.14
CA SER A 50 35.64 -8.71 6.91
C SER A 50 36.60 -9.87 7.18
N GLN A 51 36.21 -11.06 6.74
CA GLN A 51 37.09 -12.22 6.75
C GLN A 51 38.11 -12.06 5.62
N HIS A 52 39.35 -11.83 6.04
CA HIS A 52 40.55 -11.80 5.22
C HIS A 52 40.87 -13.18 4.63
N GLN A 53 41.67 -13.14 3.54
CA GLN A 53 42.61 -14.15 2.98
C GLN A 53 42.18 -14.69 1.60
N ASN A 54 43.01 -14.72 0.55
CA ASN A 54 44.41 -14.33 0.32
C ASN A 54 44.61 -14.07 -1.18
N ASN A 55 45.66 -13.30 -1.51
CA ASN A 55 46.20 -13.11 -2.85
C ASN A 55 46.77 -14.42 -3.41
N ASP A 56 46.71 -14.59 -4.74
CA ASP A 56 47.88 -14.97 -5.53
C ASP A 56 47.71 -14.54 -7.00
N SER A 57 48.79 -14.00 -7.54
CA SER A 57 48.93 -13.40 -8.86
C SER A 57 49.31 -14.45 -9.91
N ASP A 58 48.87 -14.29 -11.15
CA ASP A 58 49.71 -13.89 -12.30
C ASP A 58 49.19 -14.41 -13.67
N ASP A 59 49.40 -13.53 -14.65
CA ASP A 59 49.67 -13.77 -16.08
C ASP A 59 48.59 -13.80 -17.19
N SER A 60 48.94 -13.00 -18.21
CA SER A 60 48.68 -13.06 -19.66
C SER A 60 47.45 -12.39 -20.33
N GLU A 61 47.81 -11.53 -21.29
CA GLU A 61 47.03 -10.63 -22.16
C GLU A 61 46.23 -11.34 -23.29
N LYS A 62 45.12 -10.72 -23.76
CA LYS A 62 44.86 -10.34 -25.19
C LYS A 62 43.39 -9.93 -25.49
N GLN A 63 43.23 -8.66 -25.91
CA GLN A 63 42.33 -8.01 -26.90
C GLN A 63 40.79 -8.27 -27.01
N PRO A 64 40.00 -7.29 -27.53
CA PRO A 64 38.52 -7.16 -27.42
C PRO A 64 37.79 -7.37 -28.79
N PRO A 65 36.55 -6.88 -29.03
CA PRO A 65 35.30 -6.79 -28.24
C PRO A 65 34.11 -7.49 -28.95
N LEU A 66 33.15 -8.10 -28.24
CA LEU A 66 31.82 -8.39 -28.83
C LEU A 66 30.65 -8.25 -27.84
N SER A 67 29.64 -7.60 -28.39
CA SER A 67 28.27 -7.25 -28.02
C SER A 67 27.39 -8.23 -27.21
N ALA A 68 26.45 -7.60 -26.50
CA ALA A 68 25.07 -8.03 -26.20
C ALA A 68 24.86 -9.21 -25.23
N ASN A 69 24.44 -8.89 -24.01
CA ASN A 69 23.02 -9.04 -23.69
C ASN A 69 22.62 -8.37 -22.37
N SER A 70 21.54 -7.61 -22.49
CA SER A 70 20.65 -7.12 -21.45
C SER A 70 20.45 -8.12 -20.31
N ARG A 71 20.81 -7.73 -19.10
CA ARG A 71 20.22 -8.27 -17.87
C ARG A 71 19.38 -7.17 -17.24
N GLN A 72 18.20 -6.96 -17.82
CA GLN A 72 17.03 -6.56 -17.05
C GLN A 72 16.61 -7.81 -16.26
N ASN A 73 16.89 -7.82 -14.97
CA ASN A 73 16.17 -8.59 -13.95
C ASN A 73 16.92 -8.40 -12.63
N ASP A 74 16.56 -7.32 -11.94
CA ASP A 74 16.53 -7.21 -10.47
C ASP A 74 15.61 -6.00 -10.18
N GLU A 75 14.31 -6.17 -10.45
CA GLU A 75 13.26 -5.25 -10.00
C GLU A 75 13.25 -5.26 -8.46
N PHE A 76 13.39 -4.09 -7.85
CA PHE A 76 13.53 -3.82 -6.41
C PHE A 76 14.89 -4.18 -5.81
N ALA A 77 15.94 -3.46 -6.22
CA ALA A 77 17.10 -3.26 -5.36
C ALA A 77 16.59 -2.81 -3.98
N SER A 78 16.91 -3.56 -2.92
CA SER A 78 16.61 -3.21 -1.53
C SER A 78 17.15 -1.81 -1.27
N LEU A 79 16.28 -0.81 -1.21
CA LEU A 79 16.72 0.53 -0.83
C LEU A 79 17.10 0.46 0.65
N ASP A 80 18.40 0.65 0.91
CA ASP A 80 18.96 0.60 2.26
C ASP A 80 18.50 1.83 3.06
N PHE A 81 17.28 1.76 3.58
CA PHE A 81 16.81 2.60 4.68
C PHE A 81 17.45 2.13 5.98
N SER A 82 17.46 3.01 6.99
CA SER A 82 17.88 2.61 8.32
C SER A 82 17.02 1.41 8.79
N PRO A 83 17.61 0.41 9.46
CA PRO A 83 16.85 -0.75 9.96
C PRO A 83 15.65 -0.34 10.84
N SER A 84 15.77 0.78 11.55
CA SER A 84 14.72 1.37 12.36
C SER A 84 13.52 1.84 11.53
N LEU A 85 13.75 2.52 10.40
CA LEU A 85 12.67 2.99 9.52
C LEU A 85 11.96 1.82 8.87
N SER A 86 12.71 0.84 8.34
CA SER A 86 12.11 -0.38 7.78
C SER A 86 11.27 -1.11 8.82
N ARG A 87 11.78 -1.28 10.04
CA ARG A 87 11.04 -1.92 11.13
C ARG A 87 9.77 -1.14 11.50
N LEU A 88 9.83 0.19 11.54
CA LEU A 88 8.68 1.04 11.83
C LEU A 88 7.58 0.86 10.78
N LEU A 89 7.95 0.86 9.49
CA LEU A 89 7.00 0.66 8.41
C LEU A 89 6.39 -0.76 8.43
N ASP A 90 7.16 -1.78 8.79
CA ASP A 90 6.65 -3.15 9.00
C ASP A 90 5.68 -3.22 10.20
N VAL A 91 5.95 -2.46 11.26
CA VAL A 91 5.03 -2.33 12.41
C VAL A 91 3.72 -1.68 11.97
N LEU A 92 3.74 -0.64 11.14
CA LEU A 92 2.51 -0.03 10.61
C LEU A 92 1.70 -1.01 9.75
N VAL A 93 2.35 -1.81 8.90
CA VAL A 93 1.70 -2.89 8.14
C VAL A 93 1.05 -3.90 9.09
N THR A 94 1.77 -4.30 10.14
CA THR A 94 1.25 -5.24 11.14
C THR A 94 0.06 -4.66 11.91
N LEU A 95 0.12 -3.38 12.27
CA LEU A 95 -0.97 -2.67 12.96
C LEU A 95 -2.23 -2.64 12.09
N ALA A 96 -2.08 -2.35 10.79
CA ALA A 96 -3.18 -2.36 9.83
C ALA A 96 -3.90 -3.71 9.76
N GLN A 97 -3.17 -4.83 9.87
CA GLN A 97 -3.74 -6.18 9.74
C GLN A 97 -4.25 -6.78 11.05
N THR A 98 -3.76 -6.32 12.20
CA THR A 98 -4.06 -6.97 13.50
C THR A 98 -5.31 -6.42 14.19
N GLY A 99 -5.83 -5.23 13.81
CA GLY A 99 -7.03 -4.61 14.41
C GLY A 99 -6.96 -4.34 15.92
N PRO A 100 -7.91 -3.62 16.52
CA PRO A 100 -8.07 -3.66 17.98
C PRO A 100 -8.35 -5.09 18.43
N VAL A 101 -7.73 -5.53 19.52
CA VAL A 101 -8.08 -6.81 20.14
C VAL A 101 -9.50 -6.64 20.66
N GLU A 102 -10.48 -7.25 20.00
CA GLU A 102 -11.82 -7.37 20.58
C GLU A 102 -11.65 -8.19 21.87
N SER A 103 -11.95 -7.59 23.01
CA SER A 103 -12.06 -8.37 24.25
C SER A 103 -13.30 -9.23 24.08
N SER A 104 -13.11 -10.53 23.90
CA SER A 104 -14.18 -11.51 23.90
C SER A 104 -14.95 -11.38 25.23
N GLY A 105 -16.10 -10.71 25.19
CA GLY A 105 -17.00 -10.58 26.33
C GLY A 105 -17.66 -9.21 26.51
N ALA A 106 -18.69 -8.92 25.70
CA ALA A 106 -19.91 -8.20 26.13
C ALA A 106 -20.86 -7.98 24.94
N SER A 107 -21.40 -9.05 24.36
CA SER A 107 -22.65 -8.92 23.61
C SER A 107 -23.78 -8.65 24.62
N THR A 108 -24.10 -7.40 24.87
CA THR A 108 -25.39 -7.01 25.46
C THR A 108 -26.25 -6.34 24.39
N SER A 109 -26.77 -7.16 23.49
CA SER A 109 -27.91 -6.80 22.66
C SER A 109 -29.17 -6.77 23.53
N LEU A 110 -29.48 -5.61 24.10
CA LEU A 110 -30.80 -5.35 24.66
C LEU A 110 -31.79 -5.15 23.51
N LEU A 111 -32.35 -6.27 23.03
CA LEU A 111 -33.56 -6.28 22.20
C LEU A 111 -34.71 -6.86 23.02
N SER A 112 -35.62 -5.96 23.35
CA SER A 112 -36.93 -6.16 23.91
C SER A 112 -37.75 -7.11 23.04
N GLN A 113 -38.23 -8.22 23.61
CA GLN A 113 -39.50 -8.82 23.21
C GLN A 113 -40.05 -9.82 24.25
N THR A 114 -41.36 -9.79 24.33
CA THR A 114 -42.31 -10.36 25.29
C THR A 114 -42.35 -11.90 25.35
N LYS A 115 -42.56 -12.43 26.57
CA LYS A 115 -43.05 -13.80 26.89
C LYS A 115 -44.39 -14.11 26.16
N PRO A 116 -44.82 -15.39 25.95
CA PRO A 116 -44.78 -16.45 26.99
C PRO A 116 -44.59 -17.93 26.54
N THR A 117 -44.56 -18.81 27.57
CA THR A 117 -44.94 -20.25 27.63
C THR A 117 -44.08 -21.37 27.03
N GLY A 118 -43.67 -22.32 27.90
CA GLY A 118 -43.81 -23.77 27.65
C GLY A 118 -42.55 -24.66 27.48
N ASN A 119 -42.23 -25.42 28.54
CA ASN A 119 -41.60 -26.76 28.60
C ASN A 119 -40.24 -27.10 27.90
N SER A 120 -39.25 -27.34 28.76
CA SER A 120 -38.28 -28.47 28.80
C SER A 120 -37.79 -29.13 27.49
N ARG A 121 -36.51 -28.92 27.15
CA ARG A 121 -35.51 -30.02 27.04
C ARG A 121 -34.09 -29.47 26.83
N SER A 122 -33.16 -30.06 27.55
CA SER A 122 -31.72 -29.84 27.54
C SER A 122 -31.12 -29.89 26.13
N GLN A 123 -30.41 -28.84 25.74
CA GLN A 123 -29.46 -28.90 24.63
C GLN A 123 -28.27 -28.00 24.96
N THR A 124 -27.16 -28.64 25.31
CA THR A 124 -25.83 -28.01 25.38
C THR A 124 -25.37 -27.66 23.96
N PRO A 125 -25.00 -26.41 23.64
CA PRO A 125 -24.10 -26.15 22.53
C PRO A 125 -22.67 -26.23 23.09
N SER A 126 -22.09 -27.42 22.98
CA SER A 126 -20.66 -27.62 23.22
C SER A 126 -19.86 -26.98 22.09
N GLY A 127 -18.73 -26.41 22.47
CA GLY A 127 -17.97 -25.39 21.76
C GLY A 127 -17.56 -25.73 20.33
N ASN A 128 -17.55 -24.68 19.50
CA ASN A 128 -16.75 -24.62 18.28
C ASN A 128 -16.34 -23.18 17.90
N ASN A 129 -16.20 -22.26 18.87
CA ASN A 129 -15.72 -20.89 18.58
C ASN A 129 -14.21 -20.70 18.80
N LEU A 130 -13.48 -21.73 19.22
CA LEU A 130 -12.04 -21.60 19.53
C LEU A 130 -11.13 -21.76 18.30
N TYR A 131 -11.66 -22.27 17.18
CA TYR A 131 -10.90 -22.50 15.96
C TYR A 131 -10.96 -21.34 14.97
N ASP A 132 -11.84 -20.36 15.21
CA ASP A 132 -12.12 -19.25 14.30
C ASP A 132 -11.15 -18.07 14.53
N GLU A 133 -10.93 -17.66 15.79
CA GLU A 133 -10.02 -16.54 16.11
C GLU A 133 -8.55 -16.80 15.74
N LYS A 134 -8.07 -18.04 15.85
CA LYS A 134 -6.67 -18.36 15.51
C LYS A 134 -6.43 -18.43 13.99
N ARG A 135 -7.48 -18.64 13.19
CA ARG A 135 -7.39 -18.68 11.73
C ARG A 135 -7.32 -17.27 11.13
N GLU A 136 -7.83 -16.28 11.83
CA GLU A 136 -7.92 -14.90 11.37
C GLU A 136 -6.60 -14.10 11.46
N GLN A 137 -5.69 -14.47 12.38
CA GLN A 137 -4.40 -13.79 12.61
C GLN A 137 -3.39 -13.92 11.45
N GLY A 138 -3.64 -14.81 10.49
CA GLY A 138 -2.85 -14.96 9.26
C GLY A 138 -3.58 -14.56 7.98
N SER A 139 -4.77 -13.96 8.09
CA SER A 139 -5.62 -13.67 6.91
C SER A 139 -5.07 -12.57 6.01
N GLY A 140 -4.12 -11.76 6.50
CA GLY A 140 -3.66 -10.55 5.80
C GLY A 140 -4.72 -9.45 5.68
N LYS A 141 -5.93 -9.68 6.21
CA LYS A 141 -7.06 -8.78 6.11
C LYS A 141 -6.84 -7.52 6.94
N VAL A 142 -7.15 -6.35 6.38
CA VAL A 142 -7.10 -5.06 7.09
C VAL A 142 -8.18 -5.02 8.16
N ARG A 143 -7.79 -4.59 9.36
CA ARG A 143 -8.66 -4.43 10.54
C ARG A 143 -8.49 -3.09 11.24
N ASP A 144 -7.47 -2.32 10.86
CA ASP A 144 -7.22 -0.97 11.36
C ASP A 144 -6.91 -0.06 10.18
N LEU A 145 -7.93 0.68 9.76
CA LEU A 145 -7.80 1.56 8.61
C LEU A 145 -7.02 2.84 8.94
N GLU A 146 -7.00 3.25 10.21
CA GLU A 146 -6.21 4.40 10.66
C GLU A 146 -4.71 4.14 10.46
N ALA A 147 -4.25 2.90 10.69
CA ALA A 147 -2.87 2.51 10.39
C ALA A 147 -2.54 2.55 8.88
N VAL A 148 -3.51 2.23 8.00
CA VAL A 148 -3.34 2.39 6.54
C VAL A 148 -3.29 3.87 6.15
N GLN A 149 -4.14 4.70 6.78
CA GLN A 149 -4.10 6.16 6.64
C GLN A 149 -2.72 6.72 7.05
N MET A 150 -2.07 6.15 8.07
CA MET A 150 -0.71 6.60 8.44
C MET A 150 0.32 6.32 7.35
N LEU A 151 0.24 5.18 6.67
CA LEU A 151 1.11 4.90 5.52
C LEU A 151 0.85 5.90 4.38
N GLN A 152 -0.42 6.19 4.09
CA GLN A 152 -0.78 7.24 3.14
C GLN A 152 -0.20 8.60 3.53
N ASP A 153 -0.32 8.98 4.80
CA ASP A 153 0.20 10.23 5.32
C ASP A 153 1.72 10.34 5.18
N ILE A 154 2.46 9.26 5.49
CA ILE A 154 3.91 9.21 5.31
C ILE A 154 4.24 9.38 3.82
N PHE A 155 3.55 8.67 2.93
CA PHE A 155 3.77 8.79 1.50
C PHE A 155 3.59 10.24 1.01
N LEU A 156 2.49 10.88 1.39
CA LEU A 156 2.16 12.23 0.92
C LEU A 156 3.07 13.31 1.50
N LYS A 157 3.52 13.13 2.75
CA LYS A 157 4.37 14.11 3.46
C LYS A 157 5.87 13.89 3.22
N ALA A 158 6.27 12.72 2.68
CA ALA A 158 7.66 12.43 2.42
C ALA A 158 8.20 13.24 1.24
N GLU A 159 9.29 13.99 1.47
CA GLU A 159 10.07 14.62 0.40
C GLU A 159 10.96 13.60 -0.33
N ASN A 160 11.33 12.53 0.37
CA ASN A 160 12.18 11.47 -0.15
C ASN A 160 11.40 10.51 -1.07
N LYS A 161 11.71 10.53 -2.37
CA LYS A 161 11.08 9.68 -3.39
C LYS A 161 11.29 8.18 -3.16
N ASP A 162 12.42 7.81 -2.58
CA ASP A 162 12.71 6.43 -2.21
C ASP A 162 11.72 5.96 -1.14
N LEU A 163 11.48 6.81 -0.12
CA LEU A 163 10.53 6.49 0.95
C LEU A 163 9.11 6.38 0.39
N GLN A 164 8.73 7.27 -0.54
CA GLN A 164 7.46 7.18 -1.24
C GLN A 164 7.31 5.82 -1.96
N ALA A 165 8.35 5.38 -2.69
CA ALA A 165 8.35 4.07 -3.37
C ALA A 165 8.20 2.89 -2.42
N GLU A 166 8.93 2.91 -1.31
CA GLU A 166 8.90 1.85 -0.32
C GLU A 166 7.54 1.78 0.40
N VAL A 167 6.98 2.93 0.79
CA VAL A 167 5.67 3.01 1.43
C VAL A 167 4.59 2.55 0.46
N LEU A 168 4.61 3.00 -0.79
CA LEU A 168 3.64 2.55 -1.80
C LEU A 168 3.72 1.04 -2.03
N THR A 169 4.94 0.49 -2.09
CA THR A 169 5.15 -0.96 -2.23
C THR A 169 4.54 -1.72 -1.07
N ARG A 170 4.70 -1.25 0.17
CA ARG A 170 4.05 -1.83 1.34
C ARG A 170 2.52 -1.67 1.30
N MET A 171 1.99 -0.53 0.88
CA MET A 171 0.54 -0.34 0.71
C MET A 171 -0.03 -1.29 -0.34
N PHE A 172 0.66 -1.49 -1.46
CA PHE A 172 0.25 -2.46 -2.47
C PHE A 172 0.26 -3.90 -1.94
N LYS A 173 1.25 -4.27 -1.12
CA LYS A 173 1.27 -5.56 -0.40
C LYS A 173 0.06 -5.70 0.53
N ILE A 174 -0.33 -4.64 1.24
CA ILE A 174 -1.56 -4.65 2.05
C ILE A 174 -2.78 -4.91 1.16
N PHE A 175 -2.96 -4.15 0.08
CA PHE A 175 -4.10 -4.31 -0.83
C PHE A 175 -4.18 -5.71 -1.44
N SER A 176 -3.04 -6.30 -1.80
CA SER A 176 -2.96 -7.61 -2.45
C SER A 176 -2.98 -8.80 -1.50
N SER A 177 -2.72 -8.59 -0.21
CA SER A 177 -2.70 -9.67 0.78
C SER A 177 -4.07 -10.31 1.06
N HIS A 178 -5.16 -9.60 0.78
CA HIS A 178 -6.52 -10.14 0.87
C HIS A 178 -7.44 -9.38 -0.11
N THR A 179 -8.30 -10.09 -0.84
CA THR A 179 -9.13 -9.53 -1.93
C THR A 179 -10.10 -8.44 -1.46
N GLU A 180 -10.55 -8.48 -0.21
CA GLU A 180 -11.41 -7.44 0.39
C GLU A 180 -10.65 -6.16 0.77
N ASN A 181 -9.32 -6.21 0.92
CA ASN A 181 -8.54 -5.09 1.44
C ASN A 181 -8.62 -3.87 0.52
N TYR A 182 -8.54 -4.09 -0.79
CA TYR A 182 -8.66 -2.98 -1.74
C TYR A 182 -9.99 -2.23 -1.55
N LYS A 183 -11.11 -2.96 -1.48
CA LYS A 183 -12.46 -2.39 -1.29
C LYS A 183 -12.58 -1.65 0.04
N MET A 184 -12.10 -2.25 1.14
CA MET A 184 -12.11 -1.61 2.46
C MET A 184 -11.29 -0.31 2.47
N CYS A 185 -10.14 -0.30 1.81
CA CYS A 185 -9.28 0.87 1.75
C CYS A 185 -9.76 1.97 0.77
N GLN A 186 -10.83 1.75 -0.01
CA GLN A 186 -11.34 2.77 -0.93
C GLN A 186 -11.86 4.03 -0.22
N GLU A 187 -12.32 3.92 1.04
CA GLU A 187 -12.80 5.08 1.80
C GLU A 187 -11.69 6.09 2.11
N LEU A 188 -10.42 5.65 2.16
CA LEU A 188 -9.27 6.54 2.32
C LEU A 188 -8.93 7.35 1.07
N ARG A 189 -9.54 7.01 -0.07
CA ARG A 189 -9.27 7.62 -1.38
C ARG A 189 -7.78 7.70 -1.72
N THR A 190 -6.99 6.75 -1.22
CA THR A 190 -5.54 6.78 -1.42
C THR A 190 -5.18 6.66 -2.89
N VAL A 191 -5.70 5.65 -3.60
CA VAL A 191 -5.33 5.41 -5.00
C VAL A 191 -5.76 6.55 -5.93
N PRO A 192 -6.99 7.10 -5.83
CA PRO A 192 -7.36 8.31 -6.58
C PRO A 192 -6.40 9.49 -6.34
N LEU A 193 -6.01 9.73 -5.09
CA LEU A 193 -5.07 10.80 -4.74
C LEU A 193 -3.67 10.55 -5.32
N LEU A 194 -3.18 9.31 -5.27
CA LEU A 194 -1.92 8.93 -5.89
C LEU A 194 -1.94 9.16 -7.40
N VAL A 195 -3.04 8.76 -8.05
CA VAL A 195 -3.27 8.99 -9.48
C VAL A 195 -3.17 10.47 -9.82
N LEU A 196 -3.89 11.35 -9.11
CA LEU A 196 -3.87 12.79 -9.38
C LEU A 196 -2.47 13.44 -9.26
N ASN A 197 -1.56 12.84 -8.49
CA ASN A 197 -0.22 13.36 -8.25
C ASN A 197 0.87 12.66 -9.08
N MET A 198 0.51 11.71 -9.96
CA MET A 198 1.49 10.92 -10.73
C MET A 198 2.45 11.76 -11.57
N GLY A 199 2.04 12.93 -12.03
CA GLY A 199 2.90 13.85 -12.79
C GLY A 199 4.18 14.26 -12.03
N GLY A 200 4.15 14.24 -10.70
CA GLY A 200 5.30 14.56 -9.84
C GLY A 200 6.08 13.34 -9.32
N PHE A 201 5.73 12.13 -9.75
CA PHE A 201 6.41 10.90 -9.32
C PHE A 201 7.39 10.38 -10.39
N PRO A 202 8.49 9.72 -9.99
CA PRO A 202 9.32 8.91 -10.88
C PRO A 202 8.50 7.86 -11.66
N SER A 203 8.94 7.49 -12.86
CA SER A 203 8.23 6.52 -13.72
C SER A 203 7.98 5.18 -13.02
N SER A 204 8.94 4.68 -12.23
CA SER A 204 8.78 3.45 -11.44
C SER A 204 7.61 3.50 -10.46
N LEU A 205 7.37 4.67 -9.85
CA LEU A 205 6.24 4.89 -8.94
C LEU A 205 4.91 4.96 -9.70
N GLN A 206 4.89 5.60 -10.86
CA GLN A 206 3.71 5.65 -11.73
C GLN A 206 3.28 4.24 -12.17
N GLU A 207 4.25 3.40 -12.54
CA GLU A 207 4.00 1.99 -12.89
C GLU A 207 3.38 1.19 -11.74
N ILE A 208 3.87 1.38 -10.50
CA ILE A 208 3.29 0.70 -9.33
C ILE A 208 1.84 1.15 -9.11
N ILE A 209 1.53 2.45 -9.27
CA ILE A 209 0.16 2.96 -9.13
C ILE A 209 -0.76 2.31 -10.16
N LEU A 210 -0.33 2.19 -11.42
CA LEU A 210 -1.10 1.50 -12.45
C LEU A 210 -1.21 -0.01 -12.20
N LYS A 211 -0.17 -0.66 -11.65
CA LYS A 211 -0.23 -2.07 -11.21
C LYS A 211 -1.27 -2.27 -10.09
N VAL A 212 -1.45 -1.30 -9.19
CA VAL A 212 -2.52 -1.32 -8.17
C VAL A 212 -3.89 -1.30 -8.84
N LEU A 213 -4.10 -0.45 -9.86
CA LEU A 213 -5.35 -0.41 -10.61
C LEU A 213 -5.60 -1.69 -11.41
N GLU A 214 -4.54 -2.24 -12.03
CA GLU A 214 -4.61 -3.50 -12.75
C GLU A 214 -5.03 -4.64 -11.81
N TYR A 215 -4.47 -4.70 -10.60
CA TYR A 215 -4.89 -5.65 -9.56
C TYR A 215 -6.37 -5.48 -9.17
N ALA A 216 -6.81 -4.23 -8.98
CA ALA A 216 -8.19 -3.91 -8.61
C ALA A 216 -9.21 -4.42 -9.67
N VAL A 217 -8.87 -4.23 -10.94
CA VAL A 217 -9.71 -4.67 -12.06
C VAL A 217 -9.67 -6.18 -12.23
N THR A 218 -8.48 -6.77 -12.26
CA THR A 218 -8.29 -8.17 -12.69
C THR A 218 -8.49 -9.19 -11.59
N VAL A 219 -8.06 -8.89 -10.36
CA VAL A 219 -8.09 -9.84 -9.23
C VAL A 219 -9.24 -9.56 -8.29
N VAL A 220 -9.44 -8.29 -7.94
CA VAL A 220 -10.52 -7.88 -7.00
C VAL A 220 -11.88 -7.83 -7.71
N ASN A 221 -11.88 -7.74 -9.05
CA ASN A 221 -13.07 -7.60 -9.88
C ASN A 221 -13.95 -6.43 -9.40
N CYS A 222 -13.32 -5.28 -9.16
CA CYS A 222 -14.00 -4.02 -8.87
C CYS A 222 -13.80 -3.03 -10.01
N VAL A 223 -14.78 -2.15 -10.23
CA VAL A 223 -14.67 -1.04 -11.16
C VAL A 223 -14.12 0.17 -10.41
N PRO A 224 -12.87 0.60 -10.64
CA PRO A 224 -12.25 1.70 -9.91
C PRO A 224 -12.63 3.06 -10.53
N GLU A 225 -13.93 3.39 -10.52
CA GLU A 225 -14.47 4.58 -11.22
C GLU A 225 -13.78 5.89 -10.80
N GLN A 226 -13.48 6.03 -9.51
CA GLN A 226 -12.86 7.25 -8.95
C GLN A 226 -11.42 7.42 -9.42
N GLU A 227 -10.69 6.32 -9.55
CA GLU A 227 -9.32 6.29 -10.05
C GLU A 227 -9.29 6.55 -11.55
N LEU A 228 -10.24 5.99 -12.31
CA LEU A 228 -10.38 6.28 -13.74
C LEU A 228 -10.74 7.74 -14.00
N LEU A 229 -11.64 8.32 -13.22
CA LEU A 229 -11.94 9.75 -13.26
C LEU A 229 -10.71 10.60 -12.91
N SER A 230 -9.92 10.17 -11.93
CA SER A 230 -8.67 10.83 -11.55
C SER A 230 -7.63 10.81 -12.69
N LEU A 231 -7.56 9.73 -13.47
CA LEU A 231 -6.72 9.65 -14.67
C LEU A 231 -7.19 10.64 -15.74
N CYS A 232 -8.50 10.81 -15.94
CA CYS A 232 -9.06 11.82 -16.83
C CYS A 232 -8.62 13.23 -16.43
N PHE A 233 -8.75 13.59 -15.15
CA PHE A 233 -8.31 14.88 -14.65
C PHE A 233 -6.80 15.08 -14.81
N LEU A 234 -5.99 14.04 -14.55
CA LEU A 234 -4.55 14.11 -14.74
C LEU A 234 -4.17 14.35 -16.21
N LEU A 235 -4.86 13.73 -17.17
CA LEU A 235 -4.60 13.94 -18.61
C LEU A 235 -4.86 15.38 -19.06
N GLN A 236 -5.74 16.11 -18.37
CA GLN A 236 -6.02 17.52 -18.63
C GLN A 236 -4.95 18.46 -18.03
N GLN A 237 -4.09 17.96 -17.14
CA GLN A 237 -3.00 18.73 -16.54
C GLN A 237 -1.75 18.75 -17.43
N PRO A 238 -0.81 19.69 -17.22
CA PRO A 238 0.45 19.75 -17.96
C PRO A 238 1.41 18.63 -17.50
N ILE A 239 1.14 17.41 -17.92
CA ILE A 239 2.02 16.25 -17.71
C ILE A 239 2.85 15.95 -18.96
N ASN A 240 3.97 15.23 -18.78
CA ASN A 240 4.83 14.85 -19.89
C ASN A 240 4.16 13.84 -20.84
N SER A 241 4.65 13.75 -22.08
CA SER A 241 4.08 12.91 -23.12
C SER A 241 4.19 11.41 -22.83
N GLU A 242 5.25 10.99 -22.14
CA GLU A 242 5.46 9.60 -21.74
C GLU A 242 4.36 9.13 -20.79
N LEU A 243 4.05 9.91 -19.76
CA LEU A 243 2.97 9.63 -18.82
C LEU A 243 1.60 9.65 -19.51
N LYS A 244 1.34 10.63 -20.41
CA LYS A 244 0.11 10.62 -21.24
C LYS A 244 -0.02 9.29 -22.00
N HIS A 245 1.03 8.86 -22.69
CA HIS A 245 1.04 7.62 -23.44
C HIS A 245 0.79 6.40 -22.55
N THR A 246 1.41 6.34 -21.36
CA THR A 246 1.23 5.26 -20.40
C THR A 246 -0.22 5.16 -19.91
N ILE A 247 -0.86 6.30 -19.59
CA ILE A 247 -2.27 6.34 -19.17
C ILE A 247 -3.20 5.87 -20.29
N LEU A 248 -2.99 6.37 -21.52
CA LEU A 248 -3.79 5.95 -22.67
C LEU A 248 -3.62 4.46 -22.98
N SER A 249 -2.39 3.95 -22.88
CA SER A 249 -2.10 2.52 -23.02
C SER A 249 -2.82 1.70 -21.95
N PHE A 250 -2.91 2.20 -20.72
CA PHE A 250 -3.67 1.56 -19.65
C PHE A 250 -5.17 1.50 -19.98
N PHE A 251 -5.78 2.57 -20.50
CA PHE A 251 -7.18 2.54 -20.95
C PHE A 251 -7.42 1.51 -22.07
N VAL A 252 -6.51 1.42 -23.05
CA VAL A 252 -6.57 0.40 -24.09
C VAL A 252 -6.50 -1.00 -23.48
N LYS A 253 -5.60 -1.23 -22.51
CA LYS A 253 -5.51 -2.49 -21.77
C LYS A 253 -6.83 -2.83 -21.08
N LEU A 254 -7.48 -1.89 -20.39
CA LEU A 254 -8.76 -2.12 -19.72
C LEU A 254 -9.87 -2.53 -20.70
N THR A 255 -10.01 -1.82 -21.82
CA THR A 255 -11.04 -2.15 -22.83
C THR A 255 -10.77 -3.48 -23.56
N SER A 256 -9.51 -3.93 -23.57
CA SER A 256 -9.11 -5.23 -24.10
C SER A 256 -9.36 -6.36 -23.10
N PHE A 257 -9.29 -6.06 -21.80
CA PHE A 257 -9.60 -7.00 -20.73
C PHE A 257 -11.10 -7.28 -20.63
N ASP A 258 -11.93 -6.24 -20.62
CA ASP A 258 -13.40 -6.37 -20.59
C ASP A 258 -14.08 -5.21 -21.33
N LEU A 259 -15.04 -5.54 -22.20
CA LEU A 259 -15.80 -4.56 -22.98
C LEU A 259 -16.66 -3.63 -22.12
N GLN A 260 -17.00 -4.00 -20.87
CA GLN A 260 -17.71 -3.11 -19.95
C GLN A 260 -16.98 -1.78 -19.74
N TYR A 261 -15.63 -1.80 -19.81
CA TYR A 261 -14.82 -0.60 -19.64
C TYR A 261 -15.02 0.41 -20.77
N LYS A 262 -15.57 0.05 -21.94
CA LYS A 262 -15.97 1.04 -22.95
C LYS A 262 -17.06 1.98 -22.42
N LYS A 263 -18.02 1.43 -21.68
CA LYS A 263 -19.11 2.20 -21.06
C LYS A 263 -18.56 3.02 -19.89
N VAL A 264 -17.80 2.39 -18.99
CA VAL A 264 -17.20 3.06 -17.82
C VAL A 264 -16.30 4.22 -18.23
N LEU A 265 -15.39 4.03 -19.21
CA LEU A 265 -14.50 5.09 -19.70
C LEU A 265 -15.26 6.22 -20.39
N GLY A 266 -16.39 5.91 -21.05
CA GLY A 266 -17.30 6.93 -21.57
C GLY A 266 -17.97 7.73 -20.45
N GLU A 267 -18.40 7.08 -19.37
CA GLU A 267 -19.05 7.72 -18.22
C GLU A 267 -18.10 8.61 -17.41
N VAL A 268 -16.83 8.23 -17.26
CA VAL A 268 -15.83 9.05 -16.56
C VAL A 268 -15.22 10.17 -17.44
N GLY A 269 -15.66 10.30 -18.69
CA GLY A 269 -15.33 11.44 -19.55
C GLY A 269 -14.04 11.34 -20.36
N VAL A 270 -13.54 10.12 -20.65
CA VAL A 270 -12.30 9.95 -21.45
C VAL A 270 -12.44 10.54 -22.85
N LEU A 271 -13.62 10.43 -23.46
CA LEU A 271 -13.86 10.88 -24.83
C LEU A 271 -13.74 12.41 -24.96
N GLU A 272 -14.25 13.14 -23.97
CA GLU A 272 -14.18 14.60 -23.87
C GLU A 272 -12.72 15.05 -23.74
N VAL A 273 -11.96 14.40 -22.85
CA VAL A 273 -10.53 14.65 -22.66
C VAL A 273 -9.75 14.47 -23.98
N LEU A 274 -9.98 13.35 -24.67
CA LEU A 274 -9.32 13.05 -25.95
C LEU A 274 -9.72 14.04 -27.05
N GLN A 275 -10.99 14.43 -27.09
CA GLN A 275 -11.47 15.41 -28.07
C GLN A 275 -10.79 16.76 -27.87
N ASP A 276 -10.64 17.21 -26.63
CA ASP A 276 -10.01 18.49 -26.31
C ASP A 276 -8.49 18.47 -26.57
N ASP A 277 -7.80 17.38 -26.24
CA ASP A 277 -6.38 17.20 -26.56
C ASP A 277 -6.14 17.24 -28.08
N LEU A 278 -7.00 16.56 -28.87
CA LEU A 278 -6.95 16.62 -30.34
C LEU A 278 -7.23 18.02 -30.90
N LYS A 279 -8.16 18.78 -30.30
CA LYS A 279 -8.41 20.17 -30.70
C LYS A 279 -7.19 21.04 -30.42
N GLN A 280 -6.58 20.92 -29.25
CA GLN A 280 -5.37 21.67 -28.89
C GLN A 280 -4.22 21.37 -29.87
N HIS A 281 -4.02 20.11 -30.23
CA HIS A 281 -3.00 19.71 -31.22
C HIS A 281 -3.33 20.18 -32.65
N LYS A 282 -4.60 20.14 -33.08
CA LYS A 282 -5.02 20.69 -34.39
C LYS A 282 -4.93 22.22 -34.46
N LEU A 283 -5.16 22.91 -33.35
CA LEU A 283 -4.99 24.37 -33.26
C LEU A 283 -3.50 24.76 -33.27
N LEU A 284 -2.62 23.90 -32.75
CA LEU A 284 -1.16 24.03 -32.86
C LEU A 284 -0.64 23.68 -34.26
N MET A 285 -1.34 22.82 -35.00
CA MET A 285 -1.07 22.48 -36.40
C MET A 285 -2.03 23.21 -37.35
N GLY A 286 -2.06 24.54 -37.29
CA GLY A 286 -2.85 25.39 -38.18
C GLY A 286 -2.63 25.09 -39.69
N PRO A 287 -3.52 25.62 -40.56
CA PRO A 287 -3.65 25.23 -41.98
C PRO A 287 -2.38 25.39 -42.82
#